data_AF-A0A0S3TAC8-F1
#
_entry.id   AF-A0A0S3TAC8-F1
#
_cell.length_a   1.000
_cell.length_b   1.000
_cell.length_c   1.000
_cell.angle_alpha   90.00
_cell.angle_beta   90.00
_cell.angle_gamma   90.00
#
_symmetry.space_group_name_H-M   'P 1'
#
loop_
_entity.id
_entity.type
_entity.pdbx_description
1 polymer ?
#
loop_
_entity_poly.entity_id
_entity_poly.type
_entity_poly.pdbx_seq_one_letter_code
_entity_poly.pdbx_strand_id
1 'polypeptide(L)'
;DKSGCDATRINPEFVDNNGMTFWKLQSYNDESVLLVQDMKIQDETATLPEESWFVYGLPEKDEIDKYISSRAKRLKSLNSQKSL
;
A
#
# COMPACT_ATOMS: atom_id res chain seq x y z
N ASP A 1 19.21 -8.54 -29.90
CA ASP A 1 19.45 -8.06 -28.53
C ASP A 1 18.17 -8.12 -27.71
N LYS A 2 18.17 -8.90 -26.62
CA LYS A 2 17.06 -8.95 -25.66
C LYS A 2 17.15 -7.70 -24.79
N SER A 3 16.51 -6.61 -25.21
CA SER A 3 16.15 -5.50 -24.33
C SER A 3 15.01 -5.97 -23.41
N GLY A 4 15.33 -6.88 -22.49
CA GLY A 4 14.51 -7.08 -21.31
C GLY A 4 14.61 -5.78 -20.54
N CYS A 5 13.62 -4.91 -20.71
CA CYS A 5 13.40 -3.79 -19.83
C CYS A 5 13.46 -4.36 -18.41
N ASP A 6 14.50 -4.00 -17.65
CA ASP A 6 14.56 -4.29 -16.22
C ASP A 6 13.52 -3.37 -15.57
N ALA A 7 12.24 -3.64 -15.87
CA ALA A 7 11.12 -3.02 -15.24
C ALA A 7 11.14 -3.55 -13.81
N THR A 8 11.88 -2.86 -12.95
CA THR A 8 11.92 -3.13 -11.53
C THR A 8 10.49 -2.95 -11.05
N ARG A 9 9.78 -4.06 -10.88
CA ARG A 9 8.42 -4.04 -10.36
C ARG A 9 8.51 -3.41 -8.98
N ILE A 10 7.88 -2.25 -8.83
CA ILE A 10 7.73 -1.62 -7.52
C ILE A 10 6.85 -2.57 -6.72
N ASN A 11 7.33 -3.01 -5.56
CA ASN A 11 6.52 -3.79 -4.64
C ASN A 11 5.80 -2.85 -3.68
N PRO A 12 4.53 -3.12 -3.33
CA PRO A 12 3.86 -2.36 -2.30
C PRO A 12 4.55 -2.57 -0.95
N GLU A 13 4.63 -1.51 -0.14
CA GLU A 13 5.15 -1.56 1.23
C GLU A 13 4.17 -2.32 2.13
N PHE A 14 2.86 -2.10 1.92
CA PHE A 14 1.80 -2.72 2.70
C PHE A 14 0.50 -2.79 1.89
N VAL A 15 -0.21 -3.90 2.00
CA VAL A 15 -1.55 -4.07 1.43
C VAL A 15 -2.51 -4.31 2.59
N ASP A 16 -3.50 -3.43 2.75
CA ASP A 16 -4.53 -3.57 3.76
C ASP A 16 -5.70 -4.42 3.24
N ASN A 17 -6.36 -5.13 4.14
CA ASN A 17 -7.53 -5.96 3.83
C ASN A 17 -8.75 -5.14 3.36
N ASN A 18 -8.71 -3.82 3.55
CA ASN A 18 -9.77 -2.91 3.17
C ASN A 18 -9.68 -2.45 1.71
N GLY A 19 -8.71 -2.96 0.93
CA GLY A 19 -8.48 -2.54 -0.46
C GLY A 19 -7.51 -1.36 -0.62
N MET A 20 -6.89 -0.91 0.47
CA MET A 20 -5.86 0.13 0.44
C MET A 20 -4.48 -0.49 0.22
N THR A 21 -3.75 -0.02 -0.77
CA THR A 21 -2.37 -0.42 -1.04
C THR A 21 -1.44 0.77 -0.85
N PHE A 22 -0.40 0.58 -0.06
CA PHE A 22 0.60 1.59 0.28
C PHE A 22 1.88 1.31 -0.49
N TRP A 23 2.33 2.31 -1.23
CA TRP A 23 3.50 2.27 -2.09
C TRP A 23 4.53 3.28 -1.60
N LYS A 24 5.76 2.84 -1.44
CA LYS A 24 6.87 3.72 -1.09
C LYS A 24 7.73 3.94 -2.31
N LEU A 25 7.72 5.16 -2.80
CA LEU A 25 8.47 5.57 -3.97
C LEU A 25 9.72 6.31 -3.49
N GLN A 26 10.88 5.69 -3.63
CA GLN A 26 12.16 6.34 -3.37
C GLN A 26 12.59 7.12 -4.61
N SER A 27 12.71 8.44 -4.47
CA SER A 27 13.29 9.30 -5.51
C SER A 27 14.82 9.20 -5.51
N TYR A 28 15.43 9.64 -6.60
CA TYR A 28 16.89 9.72 -6.74
C TYR A 28 17.55 10.69 -5.74
N ASN A 29 16.78 11.61 -5.15
CA ASN A 29 17.27 12.63 -4.21
C ASN A 29 17.11 12.23 -2.73
N ASP A 30 17.01 10.94 -2.40
CA ASP A 30 16.69 10.42 -1.05
C ASP A 30 15.32 10.85 -0.48
N GLU A 31 14.55 11.63 -1.24
CA GLU A 31 13.17 11.96 -0.92
C GLU A 31 12.29 10.72 -1.19
N SER A 32 11.67 10.19 -0.14
CA SER A 32 10.67 9.14 -0.27
C SER A 32 9.27 9.76 -0.27
N VAL A 33 8.50 9.49 -1.32
CA VAL A 33 7.07 9.81 -1.38
C VAL A 33 6.29 8.55 -1.06
N LEU A 34 5.20 8.71 -0.30
CA LEU A 34 4.27 7.62 -0.09
C LEU A 34 3.04 7.82 -0.99
N LEU A 35 2.67 6.79 -1.73
CA LEU A 35 1.50 6.77 -2.58
C LEU A 35 0.53 5.74 -2.03
N VAL A 36 -0.73 6.13 -1.83
CA VAL A 36 -1.79 5.24 -1.35
C VAL A 36 -2.81 5.08 -2.44
N GLN A 37 -3.03 3.83 -2.84
CA GLN A 37 -4.06 3.42 -3.77
C GLN A 37 -5.22 2.88 -2.96
N ASP A 38 -6.32 3.62 -2.90
CA ASP A 38 -7.57 3.17 -2.31
C ASP A 38 -8.42 2.54 -3.42
N MET A 39 -8.42 1.20 -3.46
CA MET A 39 -9.37 0.46 -4.27
C MET A 39 -10.57 0.18 -3.38
N LYS A 40 -11.64 0.95 -3.55
CA LYS A 40 -12.89 0.62 -2.85
C LYS A 40 -13.30 -0.78 -3.30
N ILE A 41 -13.37 -1.69 -2.35
CA ILE A 41 -13.95 -3.01 -2.55
C ILE A 41 -15.45 -2.77 -2.73
N GLN A 42 -15.86 -2.43 -3.95
CA GLN A 42 -17.26 -2.31 -4.28
C GLN A 42 -17.86 -3.71 -4.34
N ASP A 43 -19.13 -3.79 -3.92
CA ASP A 43 -19.93 -4.99 -3.95
C ASP A 43 -19.90 -5.62 -5.35
N GLU A 44 -20.15 -6.93 -5.45
CA GLU A 44 -19.97 -7.78 -6.65
C GLU A 44 -20.73 -7.29 -7.91
N THR A 45 -21.57 -6.27 -7.75
CA THR A 45 -22.41 -5.63 -8.76
C THR A 45 -21.80 -4.38 -9.42
N ALA A 46 -20.67 -3.87 -8.92
CA ALA A 46 -20.03 -2.69 -9.48
C ALA A 46 -19.21 -3.00 -10.74
N THR A 47 -19.57 -2.34 -11.85
CA THR A 47 -18.97 -2.56 -13.17
C THR A 47 -17.53 -2.03 -13.28
N LEU A 48 -17.07 -1.20 -12.34
CA LEU A 48 -15.71 -0.68 -12.26
C LEU A 48 -15.33 -0.45 -10.78
N PRO A 49 -14.16 -0.93 -10.32
CA PRO A 49 -13.66 -0.56 -9.00
C PRO A 49 -13.35 0.94 -9.01
N GLU A 50 -13.98 1.69 -8.12
CA GLU A 50 -13.64 3.09 -7.90
C GLU A 50 -12.27 3.15 -7.22
N GLU A 51 -11.28 3.56 -8.00
CA GLU A 51 -9.90 3.70 -7.58
C GLU A 51 -9.58 5.16 -7.29
N SER A 52 -8.97 5.43 -6.14
CA SER A 52 -8.50 6.76 -5.75
C SER A 52 -7.02 6.69 -5.36
N TRP A 53 -6.23 7.64 -5.85
CA TRP A 53 -4.80 7.72 -5.57
C TRP A 53 -4.49 8.95 -4.73
N PHE A 54 -3.75 8.75 -3.64
CA PHE A 54 -3.35 9.80 -2.70
C PHE A 54 -1.83 9.86 -2.58
N VAL A 55 -1.26 11.05 -2.70
CA VAL A 55 0.18 11.28 -2.57
C VAL A 55 0.45 11.98 -1.26
N TYR A 56 1.38 11.44 -0.48
CA TYR A 56 1.77 11.94 0.83
C TYR A 56 3.26 12.25 0.86
N GLY A 57 3.60 13.41 1.41
CA GLY A 57 4.96 13.89 1.55
C GLY A 57 5.61 13.42 2.84
N LEU A 58 6.80 13.98 3.11
CA LEU A 58 7.54 13.77 4.37
C LEU A 58 6.73 14.11 5.63
N PRO A 59 5.90 15.19 5.67
CA PRO A 59 5.13 15.52 6.87
C PRO A 59 4.10 14.46 7.25
N GLU A 60 3.43 13.88 6.25
CA GLU A 60 2.37 12.89 6.46
C GLU A 60 2.90 11.46 6.59
N LYS A 61 4.18 11.25 6.25
CA LYS A 61 4.86 9.94 6.31
C LYS A 61 4.77 9.30 7.69
N ASP A 62 5.04 10.06 8.76
CA ASP A 62 5.03 9.53 10.13
C ASP A 62 3.65 9.01 10.55
N GLU A 63 2.58 9.71 10.15
CA GLU A 63 1.21 9.29 10.45
C GLU A 63 0.85 7.99 9.73
N ILE A 64 1.29 7.85 8.48
CA ILE A 64 1.00 6.66 7.69
C ILE A 64 1.86 5.48 8.12
N ASP A 65 3.13 5.70 8.45
CA ASP A 65 3.99 4.65 9.03
C ASP A 65 3.41 4.15 10.37
N LYS A 66 2.84 5.06 11.18
CA LYS A 66 2.09 4.70 12.39
C LYS A 66 0.83 3.91 12.08
N TYR A 67 0.09 4.27 11.03
CA TYR A 67 -1.09 3.54 10.56
C TYR A 67 -0.73 2.12 10.11
N ILE A 68 0.24 1.97 9.21
CA ILE A 68 0.74 0.68 8.70
C ILE A 68 1.20 -0.18 9.88
N SER A 69 1.99 0.38 10.79
CA SER A 69 2.46 -0.32 11.99
C SER A 69 1.33 -0.82 12.88
N SER A 70 0.28 0.00 13.06
CA SER A 70 -0.91 -0.38 13.83
C SER A 70 -1.69 -1.51 13.15
N ARG A 71 -1.92 -1.42 11.84
CA ARG A 71 -2.63 -2.46 11.07
C ARG A 71 -1.85 -3.77 11.01
N ALA A 72 -0.55 -3.72 10.76
CA ALA A 72 0.32 -4.89 10.74
C ALA A 72 0.32 -5.63 12.09
N LYS A 73 0.29 -4.90 13.22
CA LYS A 73 0.16 -5.50 14.57
C LYS A 73 -1.18 -6.21 14.75
N ARG A 74 -2.29 -5.61 14.30
CA ARG A 74 -3.64 -6.22 14.38
C ARG A 74 -3.75 -7.47 13.50
N LEU A 75 -3.19 -7.46 12.30
CA LEU A 75 -3.11 -8.63 11.42
C LEU A 75 -2.38 -9.81 12.06
N LYS A 76 -1.22 -9.55 12.70
CA LYS A 76 -0.48 -10.57 13.45
C LYS A 76 -1.28 -11.13 14.62
N SER A 77 -1.94 -10.26 15.39
CA SER A 77 -2.80 -10.70 16.50
C SER A 77 -3.95 -11.58 16.04
N LEU A 78 -4.59 -11.25 14.90
CA LEU A 78 -5.72 -12.01 14.37
C LEU A 78 -5.29 -13.39 13.86
N ASN A 79 -4.11 -13.49 13.24
CA ASN A 79 -3.54 -14.76 12.78
C ASN A 79 -3.12 -15.66 13.96
N SER A 80 -2.63 -15.07 15.07
CA SER A 80 -2.35 -15.84 16.29
C SER A 80 -3.63 -16.37 16.97
N GLN A 81 -4.76 -15.67 16.85
CA GLN A 81 -6.04 -16.13 17.41
C GLN A 81 -6.76 -17.16 16.52
N LYS A 82 -6.49 -17.20 15.22
CA LYS A 82 -7.02 -18.23 14.30
C LYS A 82 -6.29 -19.58 14.39
N SER A 83 -5.19 -19.67 15.14
CA SER A 83 -4.37 -20.87 15.30
C SER A 83 -4.69 -21.70 16.56
N LEU A 84 -5.85 -21.47 17.19
CA LEU A 84 -6.33 -22.20 18.38
C LEU A 84 -7.64 -22.92 18.10
#